data_AF-A0AAW7SFM9-F1
#
_entry.id   AF-A0AAW7SFM9-F1
#
_cell.length_a   1.000
_cell.length_b   1.000
_cell.length_c   1.000
_cell.angle_alpha   90.00
_cell.angle_beta   90.00
_cell.angle_gamma   90.00
#
_symmetry.space_group_name_H-M   'P 1'
#
loop_
_entity.id
_entity.type
_entity.pdbx_description
1 polymer ?
#
loop_
_entity_poly.entity_id
_entity_poly.type
_entity_poly.pdbx_seq_one_letter_code
_entity_poly.pdbx_strand_id
1 'polypeptide(L)'
;MNISKRGDHLFAAGLWKAIGDVAKSVRTQIGEYSEGRVLADALFALQRELGGSEFDVTINQGRPVAGSDPHSLIFGRAVERFRYDMEAVVFALKHRRSIDGPNGAQRADALTQANTHLATAKQYAMFTVGRFFDAVVDRDVLEQIVGAESPARGRPVAARKGIDETQRTLAGVRQRIIGAIAQM
;
A
#
# COMPACT_ATOMS: atom_id res chain seq x y z
N MET A 1 -15.83 -4.61 29.95
CA MET A 1 -14.63 -5.01 29.19
C MET A 1 -15.10 -5.96 28.09
N ASN A 2 -15.11 -5.53 26.83
CA ASN A 2 -15.60 -6.37 25.72
C ASN A 2 -14.55 -7.40 25.35
N ILE A 3 -14.82 -8.67 25.66
CA ILE A 3 -14.00 -9.80 25.22
C ILE A 3 -14.49 -10.19 23.83
N SER A 4 -13.68 -9.92 22.80
CA SER A 4 -13.92 -10.41 21.44
C SER A 4 -13.13 -11.69 21.21
N LYS A 5 -13.72 -12.65 20.49
CA LYS A 5 -13.00 -13.82 19.96
C LYS A 5 -12.51 -13.46 18.56
N ARG A 6 -11.19 -13.42 18.36
CA ARG A 6 -10.57 -13.17 17.04
C ARG A 6 -9.46 -14.17 16.74
N GLY A 7 -8.99 -14.19 15.50
CA GLY A 7 -7.72 -14.82 15.12
C GLY A 7 -6.70 -13.74 14.75
N ASP A 8 -5.42 -14.11 14.80
CA ASP A 8 -4.32 -13.22 14.40
C ASP A 8 -4.05 -13.46 12.91
N HIS A 9 -4.13 -12.39 12.11
CA HIS A 9 -3.98 -12.47 10.65
C HIS A 9 -2.53 -12.21 10.24
N LEU A 10 -1.97 -13.08 9.41
CA LEU A 10 -0.62 -12.90 8.87
C LEU A 10 -0.53 -11.68 7.95
N PHE A 11 -1.55 -11.51 7.11
CA PHE A 11 -1.63 -10.39 6.17
C PHE A 11 -2.73 -9.42 6.59
N ALA A 12 -2.49 -8.13 6.43
CA ALA A 12 -3.48 -7.11 6.73
C ALA A 12 -4.68 -7.16 5.76
N ALA A 13 -5.86 -7.52 6.27
CA ALA A 13 -7.09 -7.69 5.48
C ALA A 13 -7.57 -6.42 4.73
N GLY A 14 -7.05 -5.24 5.08
CA GLY A 14 -7.40 -3.95 4.48
C GLY A 14 -6.53 -3.53 3.29
N LEU A 15 -5.49 -4.29 2.93
CA LEU A 15 -4.52 -3.94 1.88
C LEU A 15 -5.18 -3.61 0.53
N TRP A 16 -5.97 -4.54 0.00
CA TRP A 16 -6.62 -4.38 -1.30
C TRP A 16 -7.55 -3.15 -1.30
N LYS A 17 -8.29 -2.94 -0.21
CA LYS A 17 -9.20 -1.81 -0.06
C LYS A 17 -8.44 -0.48 -0.03
N ALA A 18 -7.35 -0.40 0.73
CA ALA A 18 -6.53 0.81 0.84
C ALA A 18 -5.97 1.24 -0.53
N ILE A 19 -5.45 0.30 -1.32
CA ILE A 19 -4.98 0.56 -2.69
C ILE A 19 -6.14 0.99 -3.59
N GLY A 20 -7.28 0.32 -3.50
CA GLY A 20 -8.47 0.66 -4.29
C GLY A 20 -9.05 2.04 -3.97
N ASP A 21 -9.03 2.45 -2.70
CA ASP A 21 -9.51 3.77 -2.29
C ASP A 21 -8.59 4.88 -2.79
N VAL A 22 -7.27 4.67 -2.77
CA VAL A 22 -6.30 5.59 -3.42
C VAL A 22 -6.49 5.61 -4.93
N ALA A 23 -6.67 4.46 -5.58
CA ALA A 23 -6.92 4.37 -7.02
C ALA A 23 -8.15 5.19 -7.43
N LYS A 24 -9.26 5.06 -6.69
CA LYS A 24 -10.48 5.84 -6.89
C LYS A 24 -10.23 7.33 -6.67
N SER A 25 -9.50 7.71 -5.62
CA SER A 25 -9.17 9.12 -5.37
C SER A 25 -8.36 9.72 -6.52
N VAL A 26 -7.31 9.04 -6.97
CA VAL A 26 -6.49 9.46 -8.12
C VAL A 26 -7.34 9.59 -9.38
N ARG A 27 -8.17 8.57 -9.69
CA ARG A 27 -9.05 8.58 -10.87
C ARG A 27 -10.01 9.76 -10.85
N THR A 28 -10.65 10.02 -9.71
CA THR A 28 -11.60 11.13 -9.56
C THR A 28 -10.92 12.48 -9.68
N GLN A 29 -9.70 12.62 -9.15
CA GLN A 29 -9.04 13.90 -9.04
C GLN A 29 -8.24 14.31 -10.28
N ILE A 30 -7.58 13.36 -10.95
CA ILE A 30 -6.67 13.63 -12.07
C ILE A 30 -6.84 12.63 -13.23
N GLY A 31 -7.90 11.81 -13.23
CA GLY A 31 -8.15 10.81 -14.28
C GLY A 31 -8.57 11.38 -15.64
N GLU A 32 -8.71 12.70 -15.78
CA GLU A 32 -8.80 13.37 -17.08
C GLU A 32 -7.43 13.48 -17.77
N TYR A 33 -6.35 13.41 -17.00
CA TYR A 33 -4.98 13.50 -17.49
C TYR A 33 -4.38 12.12 -17.76
N SER A 34 -3.49 12.01 -18.76
CA SER A 34 -2.79 10.76 -19.08
C SER A 34 -2.09 10.15 -17.86
N GLU A 35 -1.32 10.95 -17.13
CA GLU A 35 -0.57 10.53 -15.94
C GLU A 35 -1.49 9.99 -14.84
N GLY A 36 -2.62 10.68 -14.59
CA GLY A 36 -3.60 10.25 -13.59
C GLY A 36 -4.36 8.99 -13.98
N ARG A 37 -4.66 8.81 -15.28
CA ARG A 37 -5.25 7.56 -15.79
C ARG A 37 -4.29 6.39 -15.64
N VAL A 38 -3.04 6.54 -16.08
CA VAL A 38 -2.01 5.50 -16.00
C VAL A 38 -1.81 5.06 -14.55
N LEU A 39 -1.69 6.00 -13.61
CA LEU A 39 -1.54 5.67 -12.19
C LEU A 39 -2.78 4.96 -11.62
N ALA A 40 -3.98 5.51 -11.86
CA ALA A 40 -5.21 4.92 -11.34
C ALA A 40 -5.43 3.50 -11.88
N ASP A 41 -5.23 3.30 -13.18
CA ASP A 41 -5.42 2.01 -13.85
C ASP A 41 -4.38 0.99 -13.35
N ALA A 42 -3.12 1.42 -13.13
CA ALA A 42 -2.10 0.58 -12.50
C ALA A 42 -2.50 0.16 -11.08
N LEU A 43 -2.96 1.10 -10.24
CA LEU A 43 -3.41 0.78 -8.88
C LEU A 43 -4.64 -0.15 -8.87
N PHE A 44 -5.60 0.04 -9.78
CA PHE A 44 -6.75 -0.87 -9.91
C PHE A 44 -6.35 -2.27 -10.37
N ALA A 45 -5.39 -2.39 -11.29
CA ALA A 45 -4.87 -3.70 -11.71
C ALA A 45 -4.23 -4.42 -10.52
N LEU A 46 -3.39 -3.70 -9.77
CA LEU A 46 -2.70 -4.24 -8.60
C LEU A 46 -3.65 -4.59 -7.45
N GLN A 47 -4.71 -3.81 -7.25
CA GLN A 47 -5.78 -4.14 -6.30
C GLN A 47 -6.37 -5.53 -6.58
N ARG A 48 -6.64 -5.86 -7.85
CA ARG A 48 -7.26 -7.14 -8.23
C ARG A 48 -6.36 -8.34 -7.90
N GLU A 49 -5.05 -8.14 -7.96
CA GLU A 49 -4.05 -9.16 -7.60
C GLU A 49 -3.96 -9.41 -6.08
N LEU A 50 -4.57 -8.55 -5.26
CA LEU A 50 -4.48 -8.60 -3.79
C LEU A 50 -5.78 -9.04 -3.11
N GLY A 51 -6.78 -9.47 -3.89
CA GLY A 51 -8.11 -9.83 -3.40
C GLY A 51 -8.38 -11.33 -3.25
N GLY A 52 -7.36 -12.18 -3.40
CA GLY A 52 -7.49 -13.63 -3.34
C GLY A 52 -7.40 -14.21 -1.91
N SER A 53 -7.83 -15.46 -1.75
CA SER A 53 -7.85 -16.16 -0.46
C SER A 53 -6.45 -16.50 0.08
N GLU A 54 -5.40 -16.35 -0.74
CA GLU A 54 -4.01 -16.49 -0.34
C GLU A 54 -3.56 -15.44 0.70
N PHE A 55 -4.35 -14.37 0.90
CA PHE A 55 -4.14 -13.38 1.95
C PHE A 55 -4.88 -13.73 3.25
N ASP A 56 -5.74 -14.75 3.27
CA ASP A 56 -6.59 -15.12 4.41
C ASP A 56 -5.91 -16.14 5.36
N VAL A 57 -4.65 -15.88 5.73
CA VAL A 57 -3.91 -16.73 6.66
C VAL A 57 -4.16 -16.25 8.09
N THR A 58 -4.80 -17.09 8.90
CA THR A 58 -5.21 -16.76 10.27
C THR A 58 -4.82 -17.85 11.26
N ILE A 59 -4.17 -17.48 12.35
CA ILE A 59 -3.83 -18.38 13.48
C ILE A 59 -4.61 -17.99 14.74
N ASN A 60 -4.48 -18.80 15.81
CA ASN A 60 -5.06 -18.51 17.12
C ASN A 60 -6.57 -18.22 17.10
N GLN A 61 -7.32 -18.84 16.18
CA GLN A 61 -8.74 -18.61 16.00
C GLN A 61 -9.53 -18.88 17.29
N GLY A 62 -10.45 -17.97 17.62
CA GLY A 62 -11.31 -18.10 18.79
C GLY A 62 -10.64 -17.70 20.11
N ARG A 63 -9.40 -17.19 20.09
CA ARG A 63 -8.70 -16.69 21.27
C ARG A 63 -9.44 -15.46 21.82
N PRO A 64 -9.71 -15.40 23.15
CA PRO A 64 -10.23 -14.20 23.77
C PRO A 64 -9.14 -13.14 23.78
N VAL A 65 -9.43 -11.96 23.25
CA VAL A 65 -8.46 -10.87 23.20
C VAL A 65 -9.06 -9.61 23.79
N ALA A 66 -8.25 -8.91 24.59
CA ALA A 66 -8.58 -7.63 25.18
C ALA A 66 -7.83 -6.53 24.43
N GLY A 67 -8.55 -5.50 23.97
CA GLY A 67 -7.96 -4.33 23.31
C GLY A 67 -7.70 -4.49 21.80
N SER A 68 -7.22 -3.40 21.19
CA SER A 68 -6.92 -3.33 19.76
C SER A 68 -5.72 -4.20 19.41
N ASP A 69 -5.75 -4.78 18.21
CA ASP A 69 -4.62 -5.53 17.65
C ASP A 69 -3.47 -4.57 17.27
N PRO A 70 -2.24 -4.71 17.82
CA PRO A 70 -1.10 -3.85 17.49
C PRO A 70 -0.76 -3.81 16.00
N HIS A 71 -0.81 -4.95 15.31
CA HIS A 71 -0.51 -5.02 13.88
C HIS A 71 -1.54 -4.21 13.07
N SER A 72 -2.83 -4.38 13.35
CA SER A 72 -3.90 -3.58 12.75
C SER A 72 -3.72 -2.07 12.99
N LEU A 73 -3.26 -1.64 14.16
CA LEU A 73 -2.99 -0.23 14.45
C LEU A 73 -1.80 0.32 13.64
N ILE A 74 -0.72 -0.45 13.53
CA ILE A 74 0.46 -0.08 12.73
C ILE A 74 0.08 0.02 11.25
N PHE A 75 -0.63 -0.99 10.74
CA PHE A 75 -1.11 -1.00 9.37
C PHE A 75 -2.05 0.18 9.08
N GLY A 76 -2.99 0.49 10.00
CA GLY A 76 -3.88 1.64 9.86
C GLY A 76 -3.15 2.97 9.70
N ARG A 77 -2.09 3.22 10.49
CA ARG A 77 -1.24 4.42 10.34
C ARG A 77 -0.50 4.43 9.01
N ALA A 78 -0.04 3.27 8.56
CA ALA A 78 0.65 3.15 7.27
C ALA A 78 -0.30 3.44 6.09
N VAL A 79 -1.57 2.99 6.18
CA VAL A 79 -2.63 3.33 5.21
C VAL A 79 -2.89 4.83 5.16
N GLU A 80 -3.05 5.48 6.32
CA GLU A 80 -3.26 6.94 6.37
C GLU A 80 -2.10 7.70 5.72
N ARG A 81 -0.86 7.30 6.03
CA ARG A 81 0.32 7.94 5.45
C ARG A 81 0.40 7.72 3.94
N PHE A 82 0.15 6.50 3.47
CA PHE A 82 0.09 6.17 2.04
C PHE A 82 -0.92 7.04 1.31
N ARG A 83 -2.11 7.21 1.88
CA ARG A 83 -3.12 8.09 1.32
C ARG A 83 -2.64 9.55 1.24
N TYR A 84 -2.08 10.10 2.31
CA TYR A 84 -1.64 11.50 2.33
C TYR A 84 -0.52 11.79 1.33
N ASP A 85 0.49 10.92 1.22
CA ASP A 85 1.59 11.15 0.28
C ASP A 85 1.11 11.00 -1.18
N MET A 86 0.14 10.11 -1.45
CA MET A 86 -0.49 10.03 -2.77
C MET A 86 -1.36 11.25 -3.09
N GLU A 87 -2.08 11.80 -2.11
CA GLU A 87 -2.80 13.07 -2.24
C GLU A 87 -1.83 14.24 -2.53
N ALA A 88 -0.65 14.26 -1.92
CA ALA A 88 0.39 15.26 -2.20
C ALA A 88 0.91 15.17 -3.64
N VAL A 89 1.10 13.97 -4.19
CA VAL A 89 1.47 13.77 -5.61
C VAL A 89 0.37 14.32 -6.52
N VAL A 90 -0.89 13.97 -6.23
CA VAL A 90 -2.05 14.46 -6.99
C VAL A 90 -2.13 15.99 -6.95
N PHE A 91 -1.94 16.59 -5.78
CA PHE A 91 -1.92 18.04 -5.61
C PHE A 91 -0.80 18.70 -6.43
N ALA A 92 0.43 18.17 -6.34
CA ALA A 92 1.57 18.72 -7.08
C ALA A 92 1.36 18.65 -8.61
N LEU A 93 0.73 17.58 -9.11
CA LEU A 93 0.38 17.46 -10.53
C LEU A 93 -0.67 18.48 -10.96
N LYS A 94 -1.74 18.63 -10.17
CA LYS A 94 -2.77 19.65 -10.42
C LYS A 94 -2.16 21.04 -10.46
N HIS A 95 -1.34 21.36 -9.46
CA HIS A 95 -0.66 22.65 -9.39
C HIS A 95 0.22 22.90 -10.60
N ARG A 96 1.06 21.94 -11.00
CA ARG A 96 1.90 22.05 -12.20
C ARG A 96 1.07 22.35 -13.46
N ARG A 97 -0.09 21.69 -13.61
CA ARG A 97 -0.97 21.86 -14.78
C ARG A 97 -1.76 23.17 -14.77
N SER A 98 -2.03 23.75 -13.61
CA SER A 98 -2.72 25.05 -13.50
C SER A 98 -1.80 26.26 -13.69
N ILE A 99 -0.51 26.06 -14.00
CA ILE A 99 0.44 27.16 -14.21
C ILE A 99 0.20 27.77 -15.60
N ASP A 100 -0.67 28.77 -15.61
CA ASP A 100 -0.92 29.67 -16.73
C ASP A 100 -0.25 31.01 -16.41
N GLY A 101 0.97 31.21 -16.92
CA GLY A 101 1.72 32.45 -16.71
C GLY A 101 1.48 33.45 -17.84
N PRO A 102 1.19 34.73 -17.54
CA PRO A 102 1.00 35.77 -18.57
C PRO A 102 2.31 36.18 -19.26
N ASN A 103 3.47 35.92 -18.65
CA ASN A 103 4.81 36.16 -19.18
C ASN A 103 5.62 34.85 -19.21
N GLY A 104 6.30 34.59 -20.33
CA GLY A 104 7.08 33.36 -20.55
C GLY A 104 8.17 33.10 -19.50
N ALA A 105 8.85 34.14 -19.01
CA ALA A 105 9.91 33.99 -18.00
C ALA A 105 9.34 33.55 -16.64
N GLN A 106 8.30 34.24 -16.14
CA GLN A 106 7.63 33.89 -14.89
C GLN A 106 7.00 32.49 -14.94
N ARG A 107 6.46 32.12 -16.10
CA ARG A 107 5.93 30.77 -16.34
C ARG A 107 7.03 29.71 -16.23
N ALA A 108 8.20 29.95 -16.80
CA ALA A 108 9.33 29.01 -16.74
C ALA A 108 9.83 28.80 -15.30
N ASP A 109 9.94 29.88 -14.52
CA ASP A 109 10.34 29.80 -13.12
C ASP A 109 9.33 29.02 -12.26
N ALA A 110 8.03 29.32 -12.43
CA ALA A 110 6.95 28.62 -11.74
C ALA A 110 6.92 27.11 -12.09
N LEU A 111 7.10 26.76 -13.37
CA LEU A 111 7.17 25.36 -13.80
C LEU A 111 8.38 24.64 -13.21
N THR A 112 9.52 25.31 -13.08
CA THR A 112 10.74 24.74 -12.47
C THR A 112 10.50 24.39 -11.00
N GLN A 113 9.87 25.30 -10.25
CA GLN A 113 9.50 25.05 -8.85
C GLN A 113 8.47 23.92 -8.73
N ALA A 114 7.41 23.95 -9.55
CA ALA A 114 6.37 22.92 -9.53
C ALA A 114 6.92 21.52 -9.88
N ASN A 115 7.84 21.42 -10.84
CA ASN A 115 8.52 20.17 -11.15
C ASN A 115 9.37 19.65 -9.97
N THR A 116 10.03 20.56 -9.24
CA THR A 116 10.81 20.21 -8.04
C THR A 116 9.91 19.69 -6.91
N HIS A 117 8.76 20.35 -6.68
CA HIS A 117 7.77 19.89 -5.71
C HIS A 117 7.15 18.56 -6.10
N LEU A 118 6.85 18.35 -7.38
CA LEU A 118 6.35 17.08 -7.88
C LEU A 118 7.37 15.95 -7.69
N ALA A 119 8.65 16.19 -8.00
CA ALA A 119 9.71 15.21 -7.80
C ALA A 119 9.84 14.83 -6.32
N THR A 120 9.80 15.83 -5.42
CA THR A 120 9.81 15.61 -3.97
C THR A 120 8.60 14.79 -3.51
N ALA A 121 7.39 15.12 -3.96
CA ALA A 121 6.17 14.40 -3.61
C ALA A 121 6.24 12.93 -4.06
N LYS A 122 6.74 12.66 -5.27
CA LYS A 122 6.94 11.30 -5.78
C LYS A 122 7.93 10.51 -4.93
N GLN A 123 9.04 11.12 -4.52
CA GLN A 123 10.02 10.48 -3.64
C GLN A 123 9.39 10.05 -2.32
N TYR A 124 8.67 10.95 -1.64
CA TYR A 124 7.97 10.61 -0.39
C TYR A 124 6.92 9.52 -0.61
N ALA A 125 6.12 9.59 -1.67
CA ALA A 125 5.15 8.55 -2.00
C ALA A 125 5.82 7.18 -2.20
N MET A 126 6.95 7.10 -2.92
CA MET A 126 7.70 5.86 -3.11
C MET A 126 8.25 5.30 -1.79
N PHE A 127 8.80 6.15 -0.91
CA PHE A 127 9.25 5.72 0.42
C PHE A 127 8.09 5.18 1.26
N THR A 128 6.95 5.85 1.23
CA THR A 128 5.76 5.47 1.98
C THR A 128 5.13 4.19 1.45
N VAL A 129 5.15 3.95 0.13
CA VAL A 129 4.77 2.63 -0.44
C VAL A 129 5.63 1.52 0.15
N GLY A 130 6.94 1.75 0.33
CA GLY A 130 7.80 0.81 1.03
C GLY A 130 7.30 0.47 2.44
N ARG A 131 7.11 1.50 3.27
CA ARG A 131 6.63 1.35 4.66
C ARG A 131 5.24 0.73 4.75
N PHE A 132 4.36 1.08 3.82
CA PHE A 132 3.01 0.54 3.73
C PHE A 132 3.04 -0.97 3.51
N PHE A 133 3.85 -1.46 2.59
CA PHE A 133 4.01 -2.90 2.35
C PHE A 133 4.78 -3.60 3.46
N ASP A 134 5.73 -2.94 4.11
CA ASP A 134 6.43 -3.51 5.27
C ASP A 134 5.47 -3.74 6.46
N ALA A 135 4.40 -2.95 6.56
CA ALA A 135 3.34 -3.06 7.57
C ALA A 135 2.20 -4.03 7.21
N VAL A 136 2.24 -4.69 6.04
CA VAL A 136 1.20 -5.66 5.62
C VAL A 136 1.34 -6.99 6.34
N VAL A 137 2.58 -7.40 6.64
CA VAL A 137 2.90 -8.72 7.18
C VAL A 137 3.11 -8.62 8.68
N ASP A 138 2.30 -9.35 9.44
CA ASP A 138 2.49 -9.51 10.87
C ASP A 138 3.70 -10.42 11.11
N ARG A 139 4.78 -9.83 11.61
CA ARG A 139 6.04 -10.56 11.87
C ARG A 139 5.89 -11.55 13.01
N ASP A 140 5.10 -11.23 14.03
CA ASP A 140 4.91 -12.10 15.19
C ASP A 140 4.10 -13.35 14.79
N VAL A 141 3.09 -13.17 13.93
CA VAL A 141 2.32 -14.28 13.35
C VAL A 141 3.19 -15.11 12.40
N LEU A 142 3.99 -14.47 11.55
CA LEU A 142 4.91 -15.16 10.65
C LEU A 142 5.90 -16.05 11.43
N GLU A 143 6.51 -15.50 12.48
CA GLU A 143 7.44 -16.22 13.35
C GLU A 143 6.76 -17.39 14.08
N GLN A 144 5.51 -17.22 14.52
CA GLN A 144 4.75 -18.32 15.11
C GLN A 144 4.47 -19.45 14.11
N ILE A 145 4.15 -19.11 12.86
CA ILE A 145 3.92 -20.11 11.81
C ILE A 145 5.23 -20.84 11.50
N VAL A 146 6.32 -20.12 11.23
CA VAL A 146 7.63 -20.71 10.90
C VAL A 146 8.22 -21.49 12.08
N GLY A 147 8.08 -20.99 13.30
CA GLY A 147 8.54 -21.66 14.53
C GLY A 147 7.73 -22.91 14.87
N ALA A 148 6.43 -22.92 14.57
CA ALA A 148 5.58 -24.11 14.72
C ALA A 148 5.88 -25.21 13.68
N GLU A 149 6.51 -24.86 12.55
CA GLU A 149 6.96 -25.80 11.51
C GLU A 149 8.32 -26.45 11.81
N SER A 150 8.88 -26.27 13.01
CA SER A 150 10.03 -27.07 13.46
C SER A 150 9.70 -28.58 13.36
N PRO A 151 10.61 -29.44 12.87
CA PRO A 151 10.33 -30.84 12.50
C PRO A 151 9.75 -31.73 13.61
N ALA A 152 9.75 -31.25 14.86
CA ALA A 152 9.12 -31.92 15.99
C ALA A 152 7.57 -31.88 16.01
N ARG A 153 6.89 -31.07 15.18
CA ARG A 153 5.42 -30.84 15.31
C ARG A 153 4.55 -31.07 14.07
N GLY A 154 5.09 -31.56 12.96
CA GLY A 154 4.29 -32.21 11.90
C GLY A 154 3.21 -31.36 11.20
N ARG A 155 3.37 -30.03 11.07
CA ARG A 155 2.53 -29.22 10.16
C ARG A 155 3.12 -29.18 8.73
N PRO A 156 2.30 -29.04 7.68
CA PRO A 156 2.71 -29.37 6.32
C PRO A 156 3.50 -28.25 5.63
N VAL A 157 4.61 -28.62 4.98
CA VAL A 157 5.47 -27.82 4.08
C VAL A 157 4.70 -27.01 3.02
N ALA A 158 3.46 -27.41 2.68
CA ALA A 158 2.60 -26.73 1.71
C ALA A 158 2.14 -25.33 2.17
N ALA A 159 1.96 -25.11 3.48
CA ALA A 159 1.55 -23.81 4.01
C ALA A 159 2.64 -22.75 3.81
N ARG A 160 3.91 -23.13 4.03
CA ARG A 160 5.07 -22.27 3.81
C ARG A 160 5.24 -21.86 2.34
N LYS A 161 5.05 -22.80 1.41
CA LYS A 161 5.11 -22.50 -0.02
C LYS A 161 4.08 -21.44 -0.43
N GLY A 162 2.85 -21.55 0.08
CA GLY A 162 1.81 -20.53 -0.16
C GLY A 162 2.17 -19.17 0.42
N ILE A 163 2.72 -19.11 1.63
CA ILE A 163 3.17 -17.85 2.26
C ILE A 163 4.30 -17.19 1.46
N ASP A 164 5.30 -17.97 1.03
CA ASP A 164 6.42 -17.47 0.22
C ASP A 164 5.93 -16.91 -1.12
N GLU A 165 4.97 -17.58 -1.77
CA GLU A 165 4.35 -17.11 -3.01
C GLU A 165 3.58 -15.80 -2.78
N THR A 166 2.76 -15.70 -1.73
CA THR A 166 2.03 -14.47 -1.39
C THR A 166 3.00 -13.31 -1.08
N GLN A 167 4.11 -13.56 -0.38
CA GLN A 167 5.13 -12.54 -0.13
C GLN A 167 5.84 -12.08 -1.41
N ARG A 168 6.06 -12.97 -2.38
CA ARG A 168 6.57 -12.58 -3.71
C ARG A 168 5.56 -11.73 -4.47
N THR A 169 4.27 -12.05 -4.41
CA THR A 169 3.21 -11.22 -4.98
C THR A 169 3.23 -9.82 -4.36
N LEU A 170 3.31 -9.70 -3.03
CA LEU A 170 3.44 -8.41 -2.34
C LEU A 170 4.66 -7.61 -2.80
N ALA A 171 5.83 -8.26 -2.92
CA ALA A 171 7.04 -7.61 -3.40
C ALA A 171 6.89 -7.13 -4.85
N GLY A 172 6.30 -7.95 -5.73
CA GLY A 172 6.02 -7.58 -7.12
C GLY A 172 5.06 -6.40 -7.23
N VAL A 173 3.97 -6.42 -6.46
CA VAL A 173 3.02 -5.30 -6.40
C VAL A 173 3.69 -4.02 -5.89
N ARG A 174 4.46 -4.10 -4.79
CA ARG A 174 5.22 -2.97 -4.25
C ARG A 174 6.09 -2.31 -5.32
N GLN A 175 6.88 -3.10 -6.06
CA GLN A 175 7.76 -2.57 -7.11
C GLN A 175 6.98 -1.94 -8.26
N ARG A 176 5.84 -2.50 -8.63
CA ARG A 176 4.99 -1.94 -9.69
C ARG A 176 4.32 -0.63 -9.29
N ILE A 177 3.90 -0.46 -8.03
CA ILE A 177 3.39 0.83 -7.54
C ILE A 177 4.51 1.89 -7.56
N ILE A 178 5.70 1.54 -7.05
CA ILE A 178 6.87 2.43 -7.08
C ILE A 178 7.19 2.83 -8.53
N GLY A 179 7.21 1.87 -9.44
CA GLY A 179 7.42 2.11 -10.87
C GLY A 179 6.36 3.02 -11.48
N ALA A 180 5.08 2.82 -11.18
CA ALA A 180 3.99 3.66 -11.65
C ALA A 180 4.14 5.12 -11.18
N ILE A 181 4.51 5.34 -9.90
CA ILE A 181 4.77 6.69 -9.36
C ILE A 181 5.98 7.35 -10.04
N ALA A 182 7.03 6.57 -10.31
CA ALA A 182 8.25 7.07 -10.93
C ALA A 182 8.07 7.44 -12.42
N GLN A 183 7.15 6.78 -13.12
CA GLN A 183 6.89 6.98 -14.55
C GLN A 183 5.92 8.13 -14.86
N MET A 184 5.14 8.57 -13.88
CA MET A 184 4.40 9.84 -13.97
C MET A 184 5.36 11.01 -14.03
#